data_AF-A0A4P7SZK8-F1
#
_entry.id   AF-A0A4P7SZK8-F1
#
_cell.length_a   1.000
_cell.length_b   1.000
_cell.length_c   1.000
_cell.angle_alpha   90.00
_cell.angle_beta   90.00
_cell.angle_gamma   90.00
#
_symmetry.space_group_name_H-M   'P 1'
#
loop_
_entity.id
_entity.type
_entity.pdbx_description
1 polymer ?
#
loop_
_entity_poly.entity_id
_entity_poly.type
_entity_poly.pdbx_seq_one_letter_code
_entity_poly.pdbx_strand_id
1 'polypeptide(L)'
;MNLGTNLYLRAEPLHTCGILTLLDIEGHRITAFLGNLSRWHEPAPDVRHRTHGRCENRINTLKSTGLGKLPFTSFAANQARAQTAALAMNLTLWLQLPACPTRDGPGSGAATLARPAPRDGR
;
A
#
# COMPACT_ATOMS: atom_id res chain seq x y z
N MET A 1 12.35 -24.32 9.87
CA MET A 1 11.67 -23.02 10.04
C MET A 1 12.69 -21.94 9.77
N ASN A 2 12.70 -21.33 8.58
CA ASN A 2 13.72 -20.33 8.22
C ASN A 2 13.49 -19.05 9.04
N LEU A 3 14.25 -18.88 10.12
CA LEU A 3 14.35 -17.67 10.94
C LEU A 3 15.27 -16.63 10.26
N GLY A 4 15.05 -16.39 8.96
CA GLY A 4 15.85 -15.47 8.15
C GLY A 4 15.09 -14.18 7.87
N THR A 5 15.83 -13.07 7.74
CA THR A 5 15.31 -11.82 7.18
C THR A 5 15.36 -11.92 5.67
N ASN A 6 14.20 -11.81 5.00
CA ASN A 6 14.12 -11.89 3.54
C ASN A 6 14.03 -10.47 2.96
N LEU A 7 14.69 -10.26 1.81
CA LEU A 7 14.61 -9.03 1.02
C LEU A 7 13.94 -9.34 -0.32
N TYR A 8 12.83 -8.66 -0.61
CA TYR A 8 12.11 -8.77 -1.89
C TYR A 8 12.31 -7.49 -2.69
N LEU A 9 12.60 -7.61 -3.98
CA LEU A 9 12.84 -6.47 -4.87
C LEU A 9 11.77 -6.45 -5.96
N ARG A 10 11.16 -5.29 -6.16
CA ARG A 10 10.27 -5.00 -7.30
C ARG A 10 10.93 -3.96 -8.19
N ALA A 11 11.05 -4.28 -9.47
CA ALA A 11 11.49 -3.36 -10.50
C ALA A 11 10.27 -2.91 -11.32
N GLU A 12 9.99 -1.61 -11.31
CA GLU A 12 8.93 -1.01 -12.13
C GLU A 12 9.51 -0.12 -13.21
N PRO A 13 9.04 -0.20 -14.46
CA PRO A 13 9.40 0.77 -15.47
C PRO A 13 9.06 2.19 -14.99
N LEU A 14 10.00 3.13 -15.15
CA LEU A 14 9.68 4.53 -14.93
C LEU A 14 8.60 4.96 -15.93
N HIS A 15 7.64 5.74 -15.45
CA HIS A 15 6.71 6.44 -16.32
C HIS A 15 7.48 7.43 -17.21
N THR A 16 6.98 7.68 -18.42
CA THR A 16 7.66 8.50 -19.44
C THR A 16 8.03 9.91 -18.96
N CYS A 17 7.30 10.47 -18.00
CA CYS A 17 7.56 11.79 -17.43
C CYS A 17 8.28 11.74 -16.07
N GLY A 18 8.82 10.59 -15.68
CA GLY A 18 9.42 10.40 -14.37
C GLY A 18 10.79 11.04 -14.26
N ILE A 19 11.02 11.70 -13.13
CA ILE A 19 12.35 12.18 -12.78
C ILE A 19 13.19 10.98 -12.34
N LEU A 20 14.31 10.77 -13.03
CA LEU A 20 15.32 9.79 -12.66
C LEU A 20 16.01 10.23 -11.37
N THR A 21 16.10 9.31 -10.41
CA THR A 21 16.91 9.48 -9.21
C THR A 21 18.08 8.49 -9.24
N LEU A 22 19.05 8.68 -8.34
CA LEU A 22 20.23 7.81 -8.21
C LEU A 22 19.86 6.31 -8.04
N LEU A 23 18.68 6.03 -7.47
CA LEU A 23 18.24 4.68 -7.17
C LEU A 23 17.53 3.99 -8.36
N ASP A 24 17.34 4.71 -9.46
CA ASP A 24 16.78 4.15 -10.68
C ASP A 24 17.87 3.49 -11.50
N ILE A 25 17.70 2.19 -11.77
CA ILE A 25 18.67 1.38 -12.52
C ILE A 25 18.03 1.03 -13.86
N GLU A 26 18.70 1.35 -14.96
CA GLU A 26 18.22 1.05 -16.32
C GLU A 26 16.77 1.53 -16.59
N GLY A 27 16.40 2.70 -16.06
CA GLY A 27 15.04 3.24 -16.23
C GLY A 27 13.97 2.51 -15.43
N HIS A 28 14.36 1.72 -14.43
CA HIS A 28 13.45 1.06 -13.50
C HIS A 28 13.55 1.66 -12.10
N ARG A 29 12.39 1.97 -11.50
CA ARG A 29 12.28 2.28 -10.08
C ARG A 29 12.35 0.98 -9.30
N ILE A 30 13.41 0.83 -8.52
CA ILE A 30 13.58 -0.33 -7.64
C ILE A 30 12.98 -0.02 -6.27
N THR A 31 12.07 -0.88 -5.82
CA THR A 31 11.51 -0.84 -4.46
C THR A 31 11.86 -2.12 -3.73
N ALA A 32 12.42 -2.01 -2.53
CA ALA A 32 12.89 -3.12 -1.72
C ALA A 32 12.04 -3.30 -0.46
N PHE A 33 11.64 -4.54 -0.14
CA PHE A 33 10.88 -4.90 1.04
C PHE A 33 11.68 -5.87 1.91
N LEU A 34 12.06 -5.41 3.10
CA LEU A 34 12.74 -6.23 4.10
C LEU A 34 11.72 -6.75 5.12
N GLY A 35 11.69 -8.06 5.36
CA GLY A 35 10.81 -8.63 6.38
C GLY A 35 11.11 -10.09 6.72
N ASN A 36 10.75 -10.52 7.92
CA ASN A 36 10.86 -11.93 8.36
C ASN A 36 9.65 -12.78 7.92
N LEU A 37 9.10 -12.50 6.73
CA LEU A 37 7.84 -13.07 6.28
C LEU A 37 8.00 -14.56 5.93
N SER A 38 7.98 -15.43 6.93
CA SER A 38 8.21 -16.88 6.78
C SER A 38 7.10 -17.61 6.02
N ARG A 39 5.91 -17.01 5.92
CA ARG A 39 4.71 -17.60 5.31
C ARG A 39 4.38 -17.03 3.93
N TRP A 40 4.97 -15.91 3.54
CA TRP A 40 4.50 -15.15 2.38
C TRP A 40 5.55 -15.19 1.26
N HIS A 41 5.23 -15.88 0.18
CA HIS A 41 6.01 -15.83 -1.06
C HIS A 41 5.60 -14.61 -1.89
N GLU A 42 6.46 -14.20 -2.82
CA GLU A 42 6.12 -13.22 -3.84
C GLU A 42 4.83 -13.65 -4.58
N PRO A 43 3.87 -12.73 -4.84
CA PRO A 43 3.91 -11.26 -4.73
C PRO A 43 3.26 -10.67 -3.46
N ALA A 44 3.02 -11.48 -2.41
CA ALA A 44 2.24 -11.05 -1.26
C ALA A 44 2.81 -9.82 -0.48
N PRO A 45 4.13 -9.68 -0.27
CA PRO A 45 4.69 -8.48 0.38
C PRO A 45 4.41 -7.19 -0.39
N ASP A 46 4.53 -7.27 -1.72
CA ASP A 46 4.35 -6.15 -2.63
C ASP A 46 2.88 -5.66 -2.68
N VAL A 47 1.91 -6.59 -2.75
CA VAL A 47 0.48 -6.26 -2.69
C VAL A 47 0.11 -5.57 -1.38
N ARG A 48 0.63 -6.07 -0.26
CA ARG A 48 0.41 -5.45 1.06
C ARG A 48 0.98 -4.05 1.13
N HIS A 49 2.19 -3.86 0.60
CA HIS A 49 2.80 -2.53 0.56
C HIS A 49 1.98 -1.56 -0.29
N ARG A 50 1.52 -1.94 -1.49
CA ARG A 50 0.62 -1.08 -2.28
C ARG A 50 -0.69 -0.76 -1.55
N THR A 51 -1.18 -1.69 -0.75
CA THR A 51 -2.39 -1.50 0.05
C THR A 51 -2.17 -0.48 1.18
N HIS A 52 -0.93 -0.20 1.58
CA HIS A 52 -0.61 0.83 2.59
C HIS A 52 -1.11 2.22 2.19
N GLY A 53 -1.19 2.53 0.89
CA GLY A 53 -1.81 3.77 0.42
C GLY A 53 -3.27 3.92 0.86
N ARG A 54 -4.00 2.82 1.07
CA ARG A 54 -5.35 2.87 1.67
C ARG A 54 -5.32 3.29 3.14
N CYS A 55 -4.31 2.85 3.88
CA CYS A 55 -4.12 3.25 5.28
C CYS A 55 -3.80 4.74 5.40
N GLU A 56 -2.94 5.26 4.53
CA GLU A 56 -2.62 6.70 4.48
C GLU A 56 -3.84 7.54 4.11
N ASN A 57 -4.61 7.12 3.10
CA ASN A 57 -5.87 7.78 2.76
C ASN A 57 -6.85 7.77 3.95
N ARG A 58 -6.96 6.65 4.67
CA ARG A 58 -7.78 6.55 5.89
C ARG A 58 -7.32 7.51 6.99
N ILE A 59 -6.01 7.63 7.20
CA ILE A 59 -5.43 8.59 8.16
C ILE A 59 -5.75 10.03 7.75
N ASN A 60 -5.67 10.34 6.46
CA ASN A 60 -6.03 11.67 5.95
C ASN A 60 -7.51 11.98 6.14
N THR A 61 -8.40 11.00 5.89
CA THR A 61 -9.82 11.13 6.21
C THR A 61 -10.04 11.40 7.69
N LEU A 62 -9.39 10.65 8.60
CA LEU A 62 -9.50 10.87 10.05
C LEU A 62 -9.04 12.26 10.49
N LYS A 63 -7.97 12.78 9.87
CA LYS A 63 -7.50 14.14 10.14
C LYS A 63 -8.55 15.17 9.70
N SER A 64 -9.18 14.96 8.54
CA SER A 64 -10.25 15.84 8.02
C SER A 64 -11.53 15.80 8.85
N THR A 65 -11.86 14.68 9.50
CA THR A 65 -13.03 14.58 10.40
C THR A 65 -12.84 15.26 11.76
N GLY A 66 -11.69 15.92 11.98
CA GLY A 66 -11.46 16.79 13.13
C GLY A 66 -10.40 16.31 14.10
N LEU A 67 -9.74 15.16 13.86
CA LEU A 67 -8.60 14.71 14.67
C LEU A 67 -7.31 15.49 14.37
N GLY A 68 -7.24 16.20 13.23
CA GLY A 68 -6.08 17.03 12.88
C GLY A 68 -5.88 18.26 13.77
N LYS A 69 -6.89 18.68 14.54
CA LYS A 69 -6.82 19.82 15.46
C LYS A 69 -7.64 19.53 16.73
N LEU A 70 -7.02 19.68 17.89
CA LEU A 70 -7.64 19.54 19.20
C LEU A 70 -7.79 20.94 19.84
N PRO A 71 -8.97 21.58 19.74
CA PRO A 71 -9.12 22.99 20.09
C PRO A 71 -9.32 23.26 21.59
N PHE A 72 -9.55 22.22 22.39
CA PHE A 72 -9.84 22.40 23.81
C PHE A 72 -8.57 22.38 24.65
N THR A 73 -8.55 23.14 25.73
CA THR A 73 -7.46 23.10 26.72
C THR A 73 -7.60 21.91 27.67
N SER A 74 -8.84 21.39 27.85
CA SER A 74 -9.13 20.22 28.67
C SER A 74 -8.86 18.91 27.91
N PHE A 75 -8.14 18.00 28.57
CA PHE A 75 -7.89 16.65 28.06
C PHE A 75 -9.19 15.86 27.82
N ALA A 76 -10.12 15.90 28.78
CA ALA A 76 -11.38 15.16 28.68
C ALA A 76 -12.22 15.60 27.46
N ALA A 77 -12.23 16.90 27.17
CA ALA A 77 -12.92 17.43 26.00
C ALA A 77 -12.25 17.00 24.68
N ASN A 78 -10.92 16.96 24.65
CA ASN A 78 -10.18 16.45 23.48
C ASN A 78 -10.32 14.94 23.30
N GLN A 79 -10.43 14.17 24.38
CA GLN A 79 -10.70 12.74 24.33
C GLN A 79 -12.08 12.47 23.71
N ALA A 80 -13.13 13.19 24.14
CA ALA A 80 -14.46 13.08 23.55
C ALA A 80 -14.45 13.46 22.06
N ARG A 81 -13.70 14.49 21.67
CA ARG A 81 -13.51 14.88 20.27
C ARG A 81 -12.82 13.77 19.46
N ALA A 82 -11.77 13.16 19.99
CA ALA A 82 -11.06 12.08 19.32
C ALA A 82 -11.95 10.84 19.12
N GLN A 83 -12.74 10.48 20.13
CA GLN A 83 -13.73 9.39 20.04
C GLN A 83 -14.79 9.68 18.97
N THR A 84 -15.29 10.92 18.92
CA THR A 84 -16.29 11.33 17.91
C THR A 84 -15.70 11.28 16.50
N ALA A 85 -14.46 11.76 16.31
CA ALA A 85 -13.79 11.70 15.01
C ALA A 85 -13.52 10.25 14.55
N ALA A 86 -13.12 9.37 15.47
CA ALA A 86 -12.93 7.94 15.20
C ALA A 86 -14.26 7.25 14.84
N LEU A 87 -15.36 7.58 15.53
CA LEU A 87 -16.69 7.09 15.20
C LEU A 87 -17.13 7.54 13.79
N ALA A 88 -16.96 8.83 13.46
CA ALA A 88 -17.29 9.37 12.15
C ALA A 88 -16.49 8.68 11.02
N MET A 89 -15.20 8.42 11.24
CA MET A 89 -14.36 7.66 10.30
C MET A 89 -14.88 6.23 10.13
N ASN A 90 -15.22 5.53 11.22
CA ASN A 90 -15.74 4.17 11.17
C ASN A 90 -17.05 4.12 10.37
N LEU A 91 -17.98 5.03 10.62
CA LEU A 91 -19.23 5.14 9.86
C LEU A 91 -18.97 5.38 8.37
N THR A 92 -18.04 6.27 8.04
CA THR A 92 -17.64 6.53 6.64
C THR A 92 -17.11 5.27 5.96
N LEU A 93 -16.25 4.50 6.64
CA LEU A 93 -15.71 3.25 6.10
C LEU A 93 -16.79 2.17 5.94
N TRP A 94 -17.72 2.08 6.89
CA TRP A 94 -18.85 1.15 6.81
C TRP A 94 -19.76 1.43 5.63
N LEU A 95 -20.02 2.71 5.34
CA LEU A 95 -20.81 3.12 4.18
C LEU A 95 -20.08 2.89 2.85
N GLN A 96 -18.74 2.98 2.84
CA GLN A 96 -17.92 2.75 1.65
C GLN A 96 -17.68 1.26 1.34
N LEU A 97 -17.69 0.39 2.35
CA LEU A 97 -17.49 -1.05 2.21
C LEU A 97 -18.40 -1.72 1.14
N PRO A 98 -19.73 -1.51 1.13
CA PRO A 98 -20.61 -2.08 0.10
C PRO A 98 -20.46 -1.42 -1.28
N ALA A 99 -19.97 -0.17 -1.33
CA ALA A 99 -19.74 0.55 -2.58
C ALA A 99 -18.41 0.18 -3.26
N CYS A 100 -17.52 -0.53 -2.56
CA CYS A 100 -16.28 -1.01 -3.14
C CYS A 100 -16.59 -2.17 -4.10
N PRO A 101 -16.27 -2.06 -5.39
CA PRO A 101 -16.47 -3.17 -6.31
C PRO A 101 -15.66 -4.37 -5.83
N THR A 102 -16.34 -5.44 -5.42
CA THR A 102 -15.71 -6.73 -5.19
C THR A 102 -15.15 -7.17 -6.54
N ARG A 103 -13.87 -7.53 -6.58
CA ARG A 103 -13.25 -8.08 -7.79
C ARG A 103 -13.70 -9.54 -7.96
N ASP A 104 -15.00 -9.77 -8.02
CA ASP A 104 -15.62 -11.08 -8.18
C ASP A 104 -16.11 -11.18 -9.62
N GLY A 105 -15.14 -11.29 -10.54
CA GLY A 105 -15.39 -11.58 -11.94
C GLY A 105 -14.46 -12.70 -12.39
N PRO A 106 -14.95 -13.79 -13.01
CA PRO A 106 -14.09 -14.77 -13.65
C PRO A 106 -13.57 -14.15 -14.94
N GLY A 107 -12.46 -13.41 -14.87
CA GLY A 107 -11.90 -12.74 -16.04
C GLY A 107 -10.99 -11.58 -15.70
N SER A 108 -9.73 -11.87 -15.45
CA SER A 108 -8.66 -10.87 -15.55
C SER A 108 -7.36 -11.61 -15.78
N GLY A 109 -7.19 -12.06 -17.03
CA GLY A 109 -5.96 -12.45 -17.70
C GLY A 109 -4.84 -12.97 -16.81
N ALA A 110 -4.56 -14.26 -16.92
CA ALA A 110 -3.19 -14.72 -16.93
C ALA A 110 -2.44 -13.93 -18.02
N ALA A 111 -1.93 -12.75 -17.67
CA ALA A 111 -0.80 -12.18 -18.37
C ALA A 111 0.34 -13.14 -18.09
N THR A 112 0.46 -14.13 -18.96
CA THR A 112 1.67 -14.89 -19.21
C THR A 112 2.79 -13.88 -19.24
N LEU A 113 3.49 -13.74 -18.12
CA LEU A 113 4.78 -13.07 -18.07
C LEU A 113 5.66 -13.91 -18.99
N ALA A 114 5.82 -13.43 -20.22
CA ALA A 114 6.76 -13.98 -21.17
C ALA A 114 8.12 -14.00 -20.48
N ARG A 115 8.58 -15.21 -20.14
CA ARG A 115 9.97 -15.45 -19.73
C ARG A 115 10.85 -14.86 -20.84
N PRO A 116 11.74 -13.89 -20.59
CA PRO A 116 12.64 -13.43 -21.62
C PRO A 116 13.46 -14.64 -22.10
N ALA A 117 13.53 -14.82 -23.42
CA ALA A 117 14.26 -15.92 -24.03
C ALA A 117 15.72 -15.91 -23.54
N PRO A 118 16.36 -17.08 -23.32
CA PRO A 118 17.78 -17.11 -23.08
C PRO A 118 18.49 -16.44 -24.26
N ARG A 119 19.37 -15.48 -23.96
CA ARG A 119 20.18 -14.79 -24.95
C ARG A 119 21.24 -15.78 -25.45
N ASP A 120 20.92 -16.51 -26.52
CA ASP A 120 21.92 -17.30 -27.24
C ASP A 120 22.78 -16.40 -28.12
N GLY A 121 24.09 -16.41 -27.86
CA GLY A 121 25.16 -16.30 -28.86
C GLY A 121 25.64 -14.89 -29.26
N ARG A 122 26.64 -14.38 -28.54
CA ARG A 122 28.04 -14.20 -29.00
C ARG A 122 28.91 -13.70 -27.86
#